data_AF-A0A379E125-F1
#
_entry.id   AF-A0A379E125-F1
#
_cell.length_a   1.000
_cell.length_b   1.000
_cell.length_c   1.000
_cell.angle_alpha   90.00
_cell.angle_beta   90.00
_cell.angle_gamma   90.00
#
_symmetry.space_group_name_H-M   'P 1'
#
loop_
_entity.id
_entity.type
_entity.pdbx_description
1 polymer ?
#
loop_
_entity_poly.entity_id
_entity_poly.type
_entity_poly.pdbx_seq_one_letter_code
_entity_poly.pdbx_strand_id
1 'polypeptide(L)'
;MATDKNFTRIKERVLDYAMSLWEIDDARLIDPVVDLLLDVVAYEFYKLHQEIEKSDAQILNRLARILIPQIWSLPFPAHGLLTVHPQVGDNSAVLRTEDQFYARKVALGKDDTPFYFTPLVEEPLFDIRIPFQAYGTELQYNIRKRTEHIELLPSTHRIADFTLWIGLSIPDSQLGKIATLPICVLPEDRSLLPFIQNVKAYDDQGRELKTAPHLLKQSHEEEHYFEEISTYYQQAYIDLNLPVDPAAKTIKEIFPSVLSELDQIEGNENAVWIRLSFPEVFNREELGNIKILFNTFPVVNRQLVLVNHSFRTHGRIVSLPCSHNASLLNIHKFEDNNGCVFRNRLSLYQKEVKGVYSLYFGNLERFDSDNAQSEISKVLRLIREEGNAFASLDTDSLSSDLKVLQEKLDATEKSIDRQNFKGNKNKAFLLTVPHKESHFAELKYWQTQGESANGINQRNLVQQLDMDKFDPSSIRFQTSTVEGRLHTDDQELINSLRYGLLCNNRIVSEEDVKSYIYHRLGSMVNGVDIKDGICISNGSLQGIVRTTDVSIHLSSEIKKVDSKMNQLDFLANTLAEEMQKKSISHSTYKINFI
;
A
#
# COMPACT_ATOMS: atom_id res chain seq x y z
N MET A 1 22.87 15.93 -36.34
CA MET A 1 22.81 14.45 -36.33
C MET A 1 24.16 13.95 -35.84
N ALA A 2 24.25 13.54 -34.58
CA ALA A 2 25.43 12.84 -34.11
C ALA A 2 25.40 11.45 -34.76
N THR A 3 26.40 11.12 -35.58
CA THR A 3 26.58 9.78 -36.12
C THR A 3 26.76 8.83 -34.95
N ASP A 4 25.85 7.85 -34.84
CA ASP A 4 25.82 6.89 -33.76
C ASP A 4 27.13 6.10 -33.75
N LYS A 5 27.91 6.17 -32.66
CA LYS A 5 29.25 5.53 -32.58
C LYS A 5 29.19 4.03 -32.91
N ASN A 6 28.07 3.39 -32.60
CA ASN A 6 27.83 1.98 -32.88
C ASN A 6 27.65 1.70 -34.38
N PHE A 7 26.99 2.59 -35.13
CA PHE A 7 26.84 2.46 -36.57
C PHE A 7 28.21 2.57 -37.27
N THR A 8 29.02 3.55 -36.90
CA THR A 8 30.37 3.72 -37.48
C THR A 8 31.25 2.50 -37.22
N ARG A 9 31.19 1.92 -36.01
CA ARG A 9 31.93 0.70 -35.66
C ARG A 9 31.49 -0.53 -36.46
N ILE A 10 30.19 -0.67 -36.74
CA ILE A 10 29.67 -1.77 -37.56
C ILE A 10 30.08 -1.56 -39.02
N LYS A 11 29.98 -0.34 -39.53
CA LYS A 11 30.43 0.02 -40.88
C LYS A 11 31.92 -0.30 -41.09
N GLU A 12 32.79 0.12 -40.16
CA GLU A 12 34.23 -0.19 -40.21
C GLU A 12 34.47 -1.70 -40.19
N ARG A 13 33.79 -2.46 -39.34
CA ARG A 13 33.92 -3.93 -39.31
C ARG A 13 33.48 -4.62 -40.61
N VAL A 14 32.39 -4.15 -41.21
CA VAL A 14 31.88 -4.69 -42.48
C VAL A 14 32.85 -4.36 -43.61
N LEU A 15 33.40 -3.15 -43.62
CA LEU A 15 34.40 -2.69 -44.57
C LEU A 15 35.70 -3.48 -44.45
N ASP A 16 36.25 -3.62 -43.24
CA ASP A 16 37.46 -4.40 -42.96
C ASP A 16 37.30 -5.86 -43.39
N TYR A 17 36.13 -6.45 -43.12
CA TYR A 17 35.82 -7.81 -43.55
C TYR A 17 35.78 -7.92 -45.08
N ALA A 18 35.12 -7.00 -45.78
CA ALA A 18 35.06 -6.98 -47.23
C ALA A 18 36.45 -6.76 -47.87
N MET A 19 37.25 -5.84 -47.32
CA MET A 19 38.64 -5.60 -47.73
C MET A 19 39.52 -6.83 -47.54
N SER A 20 39.37 -7.53 -46.41
CA SER A 20 40.10 -8.78 -46.15
C SER A 20 39.72 -9.91 -47.11
N LEU A 21 38.43 -9.99 -47.50
CA LEU A 21 37.93 -11.02 -48.41
C LEU A 21 38.38 -10.78 -49.86
N TRP A 22 38.56 -9.51 -50.23
CA TRP A 22 38.99 -9.10 -51.57
C TRP A 22 40.50 -8.83 -51.68
N GLU A 23 41.26 -9.02 -50.61
CA GLU A 23 42.71 -8.75 -50.54
C GLU A 23 43.07 -7.30 -50.97
N ILE A 24 42.23 -6.34 -50.58
CA ILE A 24 42.43 -4.91 -50.86
C ILE A 24 42.94 -4.21 -49.61
N ASP A 25 44.12 -3.60 -49.70
CA ASP A 25 44.76 -2.90 -48.56
C ASP A 25 44.29 -1.44 -48.39
N ASP A 26 43.72 -0.82 -49.43
CA ASP A 26 43.28 0.59 -49.41
C ASP A 26 41.79 0.71 -49.76
N ALA A 27 41.00 1.24 -48.83
CA ALA A 27 39.57 1.46 -48.97
C ALA A 27 39.21 2.38 -50.15
N ARG A 28 40.14 3.21 -50.64
CA ARG A 28 39.93 4.10 -51.79
C ARG A 28 39.86 3.37 -53.13
N LEU A 29 40.31 2.11 -53.17
CA LEU A 29 40.28 1.27 -54.36
C LEU A 29 38.95 0.55 -54.54
N ILE A 30 38.06 0.65 -53.54
CA ILE A 30 36.72 0.08 -53.60
C ILE A 30 35.87 0.91 -54.57
N ASP A 31 35.13 0.23 -55.45
CA ASP A 31 34.18 0.87 -56.35
C ASP A 31 33.14 1.65 -55.52
N PRO A 32 32.86 2.93 -55.83
CA PRO A 32 31.83 3.72 -55.15
C PRO A 32 30.45 3.05 -55.06
N VAL A 33 30.08 2.19 -56.02
CA VAL A 33 28.84 1.41 -55.97
C VAL A 33 28.91 0.33 -54.90
N VAL A 34 30.07 -0.31 -54.76
CA VAL A 34 30.31 -1.33 -53.73
C VAL A 34 30.34 -0.69 -52.35
N ASP A 35 30.95 0.49 -52.20
CA ASP A 35 30.92 1.26 -50.96
C ASP A 35 29.47 1.62 -50.56
N LEU A 36 28.65 2.03 -51.52
CA LEU A 36 27.23 2.32 -51.29
C LEU A 36 26.43 1.06 -50.89
N LEU A 37 26.72 -0.10 -51.48
CA LEU A 37 26.10 -1.37 -51.09
C LEU A 37 26.54 -1.82 -49.69
N LEU A 38 27.83 -1.67 -49.36
CA LEU A 38 28.36 -1.95 -48.03
C LEU A 38 27.73 -1.04 -46.98
N ASP A 39 27.44 0.22 -47.32
CA ASP A 39 26.73 1.15 -46.44
C ASP A 39 25.30 0.72 -46.14
N VAL A 40 24.56 0.27 -47.17
CA VAL A 40 23.21 -0.28 -46.97
C VAL A 40 23.25 -1.54 -46.11
N VAL A 41 24.21 -2.43 -46.37
CA VAL A 41 24.40 -3.66 -45.58
C VAL A 41 24.79 -3.35 -44.13
N ALA A 42 25.68 -2.38 -43.90
CA ALA A 42 26.06 -1.94 -42.57
C ALA A 42 24.86 -1.33 -41.82
N TYR A 43 23.98 -0.62 -42.51
CA TYR A 43 22.74 -0.09 -41.93
C TYR A 43 21.76 -1.19 -41.53
N GLU A 44 21.57 -2.22 -42.36
CA GLU A 44 20.73 -3.37 -41.99
C GLU A 44 21.31 -4.17 -40.82
N PHE A 45 22.63 -4.39 -40.79
CA PHE A 45 23.29 -5.03 -39.64
C PHE A 45 23.16 -4.20 -38.37
N TYR A 46 23.26 -2.88 -38.48
CA TYR A 46 23.06 -1.98 -37.36
C TYR A 46 21.64 -2.07 -36.81
N LYS A 47 20.63 -2.07 -37.69
CA LYS A 47 19.23 -2.24 -37.31
C LYS A 47 18.99 -3.60 -36.62
N LEU A 48 19.53 -4.68 -37.18
CA LEU A 48 19.45 -6.02 -36.59
C LEU A 48 20.12 -6.07 -35.21
N HIS A 49 21.28 -5.42 -35.05
CA HIS A 49 21.96 -5.34 -33.76
C HIS A 49 21.11 -4.62 -32.69
N GLN A 50 20.50 -3.48 -33.04
CA GLN A 50 19.57 -2.80 -32.13
C GLN A 50 18.36 -3.67 -31.78
N GLU A 51 17.84 -4.44 -32.73
CA GLU A 51 16.74 -5.38 -32.48
C GLU A 51 17.16 -6.52 -31.53
N ILE A 52 18.38 -7.02 -31.66
CA ILE A 52 18.95 -8.03 -30.76
C ILE A 52 19.12 -7.47 -29.34
N GLU A 53 19.73 -6.29 -29.17
CA GLU A 53 19.89 -5.69 -27.83
C GLU A 53 18.54 -5.46 -27.15
N LYS A 54 17.53 -5.01 -27.91
CA LYS A 54 16.15 -4.91 -27.41
C LYS A 54 15.55 -6.26 -27.05
N SER A 55 15.84 -7.30 -27.84
CA SER A 55 15.37 -8.66 -27.58
C SER A 55 15.98 -9.22 -26.30
N ASP A 56 17.29 -9.05 -26.09
CA ASP A 56 17.99 -9.49 -24.89
C ASP A 56 17.43 -8.83 -23.64
N ALA A 57 17.21 -7.51 -23.69
CA ALA A 57 16.55 -6.77 -22.61
C ALA A 57 15.14 -7.32 -22.31
N GLN A 58 14.34 -7.61 -23.35
CA GLN A 58 13.01 -8.21 -23.19
C GLN A 58 13.06 -9.62 -22.60
N ILE A 59 14.01 -10.45 -23.01
CA ILE A 59 14.17 -11.81 -22.48
C ILE A 59 14.53 -11.75 -21.00
N LEU A 60 15.48 -10.89 -20.63
CA LEU A 60 15.87 -10.68 -19.23
C LEU A 60 14.69 -10.21 -18.40
N ASN A 61 13.90 -9.26 -18.89
CA ASN A 61 12.71 -8.77 -18.18
C ASN A 61 11.65 -9.87 -17.99
N ARG A 62 11.42 -10.67 -19.03
CA ARG A 62 10.50 -11.80 -18.96
C ARG A 62 10.96 -12.87 -17.96
N LEU A 63 12.26 -13.16 -17.93
CA LEU A 63 12.85 -14.08 -16.96
C LEU A 63 12.75 -13.53 -15.54
N ALA A 64 13.12 -12.26 -15.34
CA ALA A 64 13.01 -11.58 -14.05
C ALA A 64 11.57 -11.64 -13.51
N ARG A 65 10.56 -11.45 -14.36
CA ARG A 65 9.16 -11.57 -13.98
C ARG A 65 8.73 -12.99 -13.59
N ILE A 66 9.28 -14.01 -14.23
CA ILE A 66 8.96 -15.42 -13.90
C ILE A 66 9.62 -15.79 -12.57
N LEU A 67 10.83 -15.27 -12.31
CA LEU A 67 11.61 -15.58 -11.11
C LEU A 67 11.18 -14.76 -9.89
N ILE A 68 10.82 -13.48 -10.10
CA ILE A 68 10.53 -12.52 -9.04
C ILE A 68 9.00 -12.37 -8.91
N PRO A 69 8.43 -12.64 -7.72
CA PRO A 69 7.02 -12.38 -7.46
C PRO A 69 6.62 -10.94 -7.80
N GLN A 70 5.46 -10.74 -8.41
CA GLN A 70 5.00 -9.40 -8.83
C GLN A 70 4.83 -8.42 -7.67
N ILE A 71 4.71 -8.94 -6.44
CA ILE A 71 4.61 -8.19 -5.18
C ILE A 71 5.71 -7.13 -5.07
N TRP A 72 6.94 -7.45 -5.48
CA TRP A 72 8.10 -6.56 -5.33
C TRP A 72 8.08 -5.37 -6.31
N SER A 73 7.28 -5.44 -7.37
CA SER A 73 7.09 -4.32 -8.31
C SER A 73 5.93 -3.41 -7.93
N LEU A 74 5.06 -3.85 -7.01
CA LEU A 74 3.86 -3.12 -6.62
C LEU A 74 4.17 -2.07 -5.54
N PRO A 75 3.46 -0.94 -5.55
CA PRO A 75 3.58 0.07 -4.50
C PRO A 75 3.03 -0.44 -3.15
N PHE A 76 3.35 0.28 -2.09
CA PHE A 76 2.80 0.03 -0.76
C PHE A 76 1.86 1.18 -0.35
N PRO A 77 0.60 0.90 0.04
CA PRO A 77 -0.38 1.95 0.30
C PRO A 77 -0.13 2.60 1.67
N ALA A 78 -0.38 3.92 1.77
CA ALA A 78 -0.40 4.59 3.06
C ALA A 78 -1.55 4.06 3.91
N HIS A 79 -1.35 3.94 5.22
CA HIS A 79 -2.35 3.35 6.10
C HIS A 79 -2.47 4.09 7.44
N GLY A 80 -3.65 4.00 8.06
CA GLY A 80 -4.03 4.72 9.29
C GLY A 80 -5.14 3.98 10.03
N LEU A 81 -5.48 4.42 11.24
CA LEU A 81 -6.67 3.97 11.96
C LEU A 81 -7.79 4.98 11.78
N LEU A 82 -8.97 4.52 11.40
CA LEU A 82 -10.18 5.33 11.25
C LEU A 82 -11.25 4.83 12.21
N THR A 83 -11.88 5.74 12.94
CA THR A 83 -13.08 5.46 13.73
C THR A 83 -14.31 5.85 12.92
N VAL A 84 -15.31 4.98 12.86
CA VAL A 84 -16.60 5.25 12.21
C VAL A 84 -17.73 4.66 13.05
N HIS A 85 -18.79 5.43 13.28
CA HIS A 85 -20.00 4.93 13.94
C HIS A 85 -21.14 4.74 12.94
N PRO A 86 -22.04 3.77 13.18
CA PRO A 86 -23.24 3.60 12.36
C PRO A 86 -24.10 4.88 12.41
N GLN A 87 -24.97 5.05 11.41
CA GLN A 87 -25.90 6.17 11.40
C GLN A 87 -26.85 6.10 12.62
N VAL A 88 -27.19 7.27 13.17
CA VAL A 88 -28.06 7.37 14.35
C VAL A 88 -29.41 6.71 14.07
N GLY A 89 -29.71 5.61 14.76
CA GLY A 89 -30.94 4.81 14.60
C GLY A 89 -30.73 3.42 14.02
N ASP A 90 -29.58 3.14 13.40
CA ASP A 90 -29.20 1.80 12.97
C ASP A 90 -28.43 1.08 14.08
N ASN A 91 -29.01 0.00 14.60
CA ASN A 91 -28.43 -0.74 15.72
C ASN A 91 -27.13 -1.48 15.35
N SER A 92 -26.91 -1.80 14.07
CA SER A 92 -25.67 -2.45 13.60
C SER A 92 -25.47 -2.21 12.11
N ALA A 93 -24.29 -1.73 11.72
CA ALA A 93 -23.88 -1.63 10.32
C ALA A 93 -22.71 -2.58 10.07
N VAL A 94 -22.55 -3.07 8.84
CA VAL A 94 -21.37 -3.85 8.46
C VAL A 94 -20.50 -2.97 7.58
N LEU A 95 -19.27 -2.76 8.02
CA LEU A 95 -18.24 -2.09 7.26
C LEU A 95 -17.68 -3.05 6.22
N ARG A 96 -17.71 -2.65 4.95
CA ARG A 96 -17.21 -3.47 3.84
C ARG A 96 -15.87 -2.93 3.33
N THR A 97 -15.08 -3.81 2.74
CA THR A 97 -13.83 -3.43 2.06
C THR A 97 -14.06 -2.46 0.90
N GLU A 98 -15.22 -2.52 0.25
CA GLU A 98 -15.56 -1.62 -0.86
C GLU A 98 -16.05 -0.23 -0.41
N ASP A 99 -16.32 0.00 0.88
CA ASP A 99 -16.81 1.29 1.37
C ASP A 99 -15.69 2.35 1.31
N GLN A 100 -15.87 3.38 0.47
CA GLN A 100 -14.87 4.42 0.23
C GLN A 100 -15.08 5.66 1.10
N PHE A 101 -13.97 6.12 1.66
CA PHE A 101 -13.84 7.41 2.34
C PHE A 101 -12.88 8.29 1.54
N TYR A 102 -13.08 9.60 1.57
CA TYR A 102 -12.12 10.53 1.03
C TYR A 102 -11.75 11.59 2.06
N ALA A 103 -10.48 11.99 2.04
CA ALA A 103 -9.93 13.00 2.92
C ALA A 103 -9.26 14.10 2.09
N ARG A 104 -9.35 15.34 2.57
CA ARG A 104 -8.64 16.47 1.96
C ARG A 104 -7.50 16.93 2.87
N LYS A 105 -6.31 17.09 2.31
CA LYS A 105 -5.15 17.58 3.06
C LYS A 105 -5.28 19.09 3.25
N VAL A 106 -5.45 19.54 4.49
CA VAL A 106 -5.44 20.97 4.83
C VAL A 106 -3.99 21.46 4.84
N ALA A 107 -3.38 21.56 3.65
CA ALA A 107 -2.08 22.17 3.45
C ALA A 107 -2.23 23.46 2.63
N LEU A 108 -1.35 24.45 2.87
CA LEU A 108 -1.36 25.74 2.18
C LEU A 108 -1.27 25.56 0.65
N GLY A 109 -2.43 25.58 -0.01
CA GLY A 109 -2.62 26.11 -1.35
C GLY A 109 -1.97 25.40 -2.54
N LYS A 110 -1.59 24.12 -2.47
CA LYS A 110 -0.95 23.47 -3.64
C LYS A 110 -1.58 22.25 -4.27
N ASP A 111 -2.49 21.50 -3.65
CA ASP A 111 -3.25 20.46 -4.36
C ASP A 111 -4.58 20.17 -3.62
N ASP A 112 -5.72 20.39 -4.29
CA ASP A 112 -7.07 20.05 -3.79
C ASP A 112 -7.50 18.64 -4.25
N THR A 113 -6.53 17.75 -4.53
CA THR A 113 -6.84 16.38 -4.91
C THR A 113 -7.30 15.58 -3.69
N PRO A 114 -8.49 14.95 -3.74
CA PRO A 114 -8.94 14.11 -2.63
C PRO A 114 -8.09 12.84 -2.54
N PHE A 115 -7.78 12.44 -1.31
CA PHE A 115 -7.15 11.15 -1.02
C PHE A 115 -8.21 10.14 -0.65
N TYR A 116 -8.22 8.99 -1.30
CA TYR A 116 -9.22 7.94 -1.05
C TYR A 116 -8.67 6.90 -0.08
N PHE A 117 -9.54 6.44 0.82
CA PHE A 117 -9.27 5.43 1.84
C PHE A 117 -10.40 4.43 1.88
N THR A 118 -10.07 3.18 2.20
CA THR A 118 -11.07 2.13 2.44
C THR A 118 -10.60 1.19 3.55
N PRO A 119 -11.52 0.46 4.20
CA PRO A 119 -11.20 -0.46 5.30
C PRO A 119 -10.38 -1.67 4.86
N LEU A 120 -9.35 -2.05 5.60
CA LEU A 120 -8.58 -3.27 5.30
C LEU A 120 -9.41 -4.55 5.52
N VAL A 121 -10.31 -4.55 6.51
CA VAL A 121 -11.08 -5.73 6.95
C VAL A 121 -12.57 -5.39 6.97
N GLU A 122 -13.41 -6.41 6.81
CA GLU A 122 -14.85 -6.32 7.02
C GLU A 122 -15.19 -6.58 8.49
N GLU A 123 -15.78 -5.58 9.16
CA GLU A 123 -16.12 -5.67 10.58
C GLU A 123 -17.54 -5.17 10.85
N PRO A 124 -18.26 -5.79 11.80
CA PRO A 124 -19.51 -5.24 12.30
C PRO A 124 -19.24 -4.01 13.16
N LEU A 125 -19.96 -2.93 12.89
CA LEU A 125 -19.97 -1.71 13.69
C LEU A 125 -21.11 -1.76 14.70
N PHE A 126 -20.81 -1.36 15.93
CA PHE A 126 -21.76 -1.34 17.04
C PHE A 126 -22.01 0.11 17.49
N ASP A 127 -23.26 0.48 17.81
CA ASP A 127 -23.53 1.81 18.39
C ASP A 127 -23.17 1.83 19.87
N ILE A 128 -21.88 1.96 20.16
CA ILE A 128 -21.33 2.00 21.53
C ILE A 128 -20.67 3.35 21.74
N ARG A 129 -21.00 3.97 22.87
CA ARG A 129 -20.40 5.24 23.31
C ARG A 129 -19.68 5.05 24.63
N ILE A 130 -18.60 5.78 24.82
CA ILE A 130 -17.89 5.89 26.09
C ILE A 130 -18.25 7.24 26.72
N PRO A 131 -19.34 7.31 27.52
CA PRO A 131 -19.67 8.51 28.25
C PRO A 131 -18.66 8.80 29.36
N PHE A 132 -18.08 7.77 29.99
CA PHE A 132 -17.28 7.90 31.21
C PHE A 132 -16.01 7.04 31.18
N GLN A 133 -14.89 7.62 31.60
CA GLN A 133 -13.61 6.94 31.84
C GLN A 133 -13.04 7.43 33.17
N ALA A 134 -12.67 6.55 34.09
CA ALA A 134 -12.17 6.92 35.41
C ALA A 134 -10.82 6.26 35.72
N TYR A 135 -9.83 7.07 36.15
CA TYR A 135 -8.50 6.62 36.55
C TYR A 135 -8.03 7.36 37.81
N GLY A 136 -7.40 6.63 38.74
CA GLY A 136 -6.87 7.23 39.98
C GLY A 136 -7.92 7.96 40.81
N THR A 137 -7.96 9.29 40.71
CA THR A 137 -8.93 10.19 41.38
C THR A 137 -9.78 10.98 40.39
N GLU A 138 -9.54 10.87 39.09
CA GLU A 138 -10.15 11.69 38.04
C GLU A 138 -11.14 10.85 37.21
N LEU A 139 -12.27 11.47 36.85
CA LEU A 139 -13.23 10.97 35.89
C LEU A 139 -13.25 11.92 34.68
N GLN A 140 -12.93 11.37 33.52
CA GLN A 140 -13.15 11.97 32.23
C GLN A 140 -14.59 11.67 31.79
N TYR A 141 -15.32 12.72 31.43
CA TYR A 141 -16.63 12.59 30.82
C TYR A 141 -16.72 13.45 29.57
N ASN A 142 -17.52 13.01 28.60
CA ASN A 142 -17.67 13.68 27.32
C ASN A 142 -19.01 14.45 27.27
N ILE A 143 -18.99 15.77 27.45
CA ILE A 143 -20.15 16.64 27.17
C ILE A 143 -19.96 17.34 25.81
N ARG A 144 -20.96 17.23 24.93
CA ARG A 144 -21.09 18.02 23.69
C ARG A 144 -19.80 18.11 22.85
N LYS A 145 -19.09 16.99 22.69
CA LYS A 145 -17.83 16.83 21.91
C LYS A 145 -16.56 17.43 22.55
N ARG A 146 -16.58 17.78 23.84
CA ARG A 146 -15.40 18.17 24.62
C ARG A 146 -15.21 17.19 25.77
N THR A 147 -13.97 16.75 25.98
CA THR A 147 -13.59 15.91 27.13
C THR A 147 -13.31 16.84 28.30
N GLU A 148 -14.03 16.66 29.39
CA GLU A 148 -13.85 17.40 30.63
C GLU A 148 -13.40 16.44 31.74
N HIS A 149 -12.59 16.94 32.67
CA HIS A 149 -12.02 16.19 33.78
C HIS A 149 -12.63 16.70 35.08
N ILE A 150 -13.17 15.80 35.90
CA ILE A 150 -13.62 16.08 37.27
C ILE A 150 -12.86 15.17 38.23
N GLU A 151 -12.45 15.68 39.38
CA GLU A 151 -11.98 14.84 40.49
C GLU A 151 -13.19 14.08 41.08
N LEU A 152 -13.22 12.76 40.91
CA LEU A 152 -14.34 11.89 41.30
C LEU A 152 -14.29 11.49 42.78
N LEU A 153 -13.08 11.25 43.30
CA LEU A 153 -12.84 10.58 44.58
C LEU A 153 -11.88 11.42 45.45
N PRO A 154 -12.15 11.56 46.77
CA PRO A 154 -11.19 12.15 47.69
C PRO A 154 -9.90 11.31 47.73
N SER A 155 -8.76 11.95 47.98
CA SER A 155 -7.42 11.32 47.98
C SER A 155 -7.23 10.11 48.90
N THR A 156 -8.23 9.78 49.73
CA THR A 156 -8.30 8.60 50.61
C THR A 156 -8.94 7.37 49.98
N HIS A 157 -9.76 7.50 48.93
CA HIS A 157 -10.41 6.38 48.21
C HIS A 157 -9.93 6.39 46.75
N ARG A 158 -8.69 5.99 46.54
CA ARG A 158 -8.07 6.03 45.22
C ARG A 158 -8.32 4.72 44.46
N ILE A 159 -8.67 4.82 43.18
CA ILE A 159 -8.68 3.67 42.27
C ILE A 159 -7.25 3.11 42.22
N ALA A 160 -7.09 1.78 42.25
CA ALA A 160 -5.78 1.14 42.28
C ALA A 160 -4.88 1.64 41.15
N ASP A 161 -3.59 1.80 41.43
CA ASP A 161 -2.59 2.12 40.41
C ASP A 161 -2.69 1.08 39.27
N PHE A 162 -2.54 1.52 38.02
CA PHE A 162 -2.67 0.71 36.79
C PHE A 162 -4.09 0.20 36.47
N THR A 163 -5.14 0.69 37.14
CA THR A 163 -6.53 0.32 36.82
C THR A 163 -7.33 1.46 36.21
N LEU A 164 -8.09 1.13 35.17
CA LEU A 164 -8.90 2.06 34.38
C LEU A 164 -10.33 1.53 34.31
N TRP A 165 -11.29 2.35 34.71
CA TRP A 165 -12.72 2.03 34.62
C TRP A 165 -13.34 2.71 33.42
N ILE A 166 -14.11 1.95 32.64
CA ILE A 166 -14.78 2.43 31.43
C ILE A 166 -16.27 2.18 31.61
N GLY A 167 -17.07 3.23 31.45
CA GLY A 167 -18.52 3.12 31.32
C GLY A 167 -18.90 3.04 29.84
N LEU A 168 -19.53 1.94 29.43
CA LEU A 168 -20.04 1.74 28.07
C LEU A 168 -21.55 2.00 28.04
N SER A 169 -21.98 2.99 27.26
CA SER A 169 -23.39 3.15 26.90
C SER A 169 -23.67 2.27 25.69
N ILE A 170 -24.37 1.16 25.93
CA ILE A 170 -24.82 0.21 24.91
C ILE A 170 -26.35 0.27 24.86
N PRO A 171 -26.99 0.44 23.68
CA PRO A 171 -28.44 0.39 23.57
C PRO A 171 -29.01 -0.97 24.03
N ASP A 172 -30.12 -0.95 24.76
CA ASP A 172 -30.79 -2.15 25.29
C ASP A 172 -31.11 -3.20 24.21
N SER A 173 -31.26 -2.79 22.95
CA SER A 173 -31.51 -3.67 21.80
C SER A 173 -30.33 -4.56 21.39
N GLN A 174 -29.12 -4.21 21.84
CA GLN A 174 -27.84 -4.87 21.55
C GLN A 174 -27.28 -5.63 22.76
N LEU A 175 -27.78 -5.33 23.98
CA LEU A 175 -27.48 -6.08 25.19
C LEU A 175 -27.80 -7.57 24.97
N GLY A 176 -26.81 -8.45 25.17
CA GLY A 176 -26.94 -9.90 25.03
C GLY A 176 -26.73 -10.48 23.62
N LYS A 177 -26.60 -9.66 22.56
CA LYS A 177 -26.28 -10.13 21.19
C LYS A 177 -24.79 -10.03 20.84
N ILE A 178 -24.06 -9.15 21.52
CA ILE A 178 -22.63 -8.94 21.29
C ILE A 178 -21.85 -9.88 22.22
N ALA A 179 -21.28 -10.95 21.66
CA ALA A 179 -20.45 -11.88 22.42
C ALA A 179 -19.01 -11.37 22.61
N THR A 180 -18.45 -10.77 21.57
CA THR A 180 -17.06 -10.28 21.50
C THR A 180 -17.05 -8.87 20.94
N LEU A 181 -16.35 -7.94 21.60
CA LEU A 181 -16.23 -6.56 21.19
C LEU A 181 -14.75 -6.21 20.97
N PRO A 182 -14.32 -5.85 19.75
CA PRO A 182 -12.96 -5.40 19.50
C PRO A 182 -12.75 -3.99 20.09
N ILE A 183 -11.76 -3.88 20.96
CA ILE A 183 -11.33 -2.63 21.60
C ILE A 183 -9.99 -2.23 21.01
N CYS A 184 -9.90 -1.01 20.49
CA CYS A 184 -8.65 -0.41 20.09
C CYS A 184 -8.13 0.47 21.23
N VAL A 185 -6.98 0.11 21.79
CA VAL A 185 -6.31 0.88 22.86
C VAL A 185 -5.09 1.57 22.25
N LEU A 186 -5.12 2.90 22.21
CA LEU A 186 -4.06 3.72 21.66
C LEU A 186 -3.39 4.56 22.76
N PRO A 187 -2.22 4.16 23.26
CA PRO A 187 -1.39 5.01 24.11
C PRO A 187 -0.75 6.13 23.27
N GLU A 188 -0.43 7.25 23.93
CA GLU A 188 0.32 8.34 23.29
C GLU A 188 1.75 7.92 22.95
N ASP A 189 2.39 7.17 23.87
CA ASP A 189 3.63 6.46 23.56
C ASP A 189 3.33 5.10 22.91
N ARG A 190 3.71 4.99 21.64
CA ARG A 190 3.51 3.76 20.87
C ARG A 190 4.47 2.64 21.26
N SER A 191 5.55 2.92 22.00
CA SER A 191 6.44 1.89 22.52
C SER A 191 5.72 0.90 23.45
N LEU A 192 4.57 1.32 24.01
CA LEU A 192 3.78 0.56 24.97
C LEU A 192 2.76 -0.40 24.34
N LEU A 193 2.55 -0.31 23.02
CA LEU A 193 1.60 -1.16 22.26
C LEU A 193 1.82 -2.67 22.49
N PRO A 194 3.04 -3.22 22.54
CA PRO A 194 3.25 -4.65 22.78
C PRO A 194 2.69 -5.14 24.13
N PHE A 195 2.61 -4.26 25.13
CA PHE A 195 2.14 -4.61 26.47
C PHE A 195 0.61 -4.61 26.59
N ILE A 196 -0.10 -4.10 25.58
CA ILE A 196 -1.57 -4.02 25.56
C ILE A 196 -2.20 -5.41 25.51
N GLN A 197 -1.57 -6.38 24.86
CA GLN A 197 -2.06 -7.76 24.82
C GLN A 197 -2.12 -8.42 26.21
N ASN A 198 -1.39 -7.89 27.19
CA ASN A 198 -1.37 -8.40 28.57
C ASN A 198 -2.40 -7.72 29.49
N VAL A 199 -3.25 -6.84 28.96
CA VAL A 199 -4.30 -6.15 29.73
C VAL A 199 -5.38 -7.14 30.13
N LYS A 200 -5.71 -7.15 31.42
CA LYS A 200 -6.77 -7.98 32.00
C LYS A 200 -8.03 -7.16 32.18
N ALA A 201 -9.16 -7.70 31.74
CA ALA A 201 -10.47 -7.07 31.93
C ALA A 201 -11.24 -7.76 33.06
N TYR A 202 -11.94 -6.96 33.86
CA TYR A 202 -12.77 -7.43 34.96
C TYR A 202 -14.16 -6.77 34.88
N ASP A 203 -15.17 -7.53 35.23
CA ASP A 203 -16.56 -7.07 35.37
C ASP A 203 -16.76 -6.25 36.67
N ASP A 204 -17.94 -5.65 36.83
CA ASP A 204 -18.37 -4.87 37.99
C ASP A 204 -18.25 -5.65 39.33
N GLN A 205 -18.38 -6.97 39.28
CA GLN A 205 -18.27 -7.92 40.39
C GLN A 205 -16.84 -8.47 40.56
N GLY A 206 -15.87 -8.00 39.79
CA GLY A 206 -14.48 -8.46 39.84
C GLY A 206 -14.23 -9.81 39.16
N ARG A 207 -15.16 -10.30 38.32
CA ARG A 207 -14.96 -11.51 37.51
C ARG A 207 -14.06 -11.21 36.32
N GLU A 208 -13.03 -12.03 36.08
CA GLU A 208 -12.12 -11.86 34.94
C GLU A 208 -12.86 -12.18 33.62
N LEU A 209 -12.90 -11.20 32.72
CA LEU A 209 -13.41 -11.35 31.37
C LEU A 209 -12.29 -11.93 30.49
N LYS A 210 -12.61 -12.91 29.64
CA LYS A 210 -11.62 -13.48 28.71
C LYS A 210 -11.26 -12.42 27.67
N THR A 211 -10.00 -11.99 27.67
CA THR A 211 -9.40 -11.17 26.61
C THR A 211 -8.68 -12.07 25.62
N ALA A 212 -8.84 -11.80 24.33
CA ALA A 212 -8.10 -12.47 23.26
C ALA A 212 -7.51 -11.42 22.30
N PRO A 213 -6.37 -11.68 21.66
CA PRO A 213 -5.87 -10.80 20.61
C PRO A 213 -6.83 -10.82 19.42
N HIS A 214 -7.24 -9.65 18.95
CA HIS A 214 -8.11 -9.56 17.78
C HIS A 214 -7.34 -9.98 16.53
N LEU A 215 -7.90 -10.92 15.76
CA LEU A 215 -7.32 -11.39 14.50
C LEU A 215 -8.06 -10.75 13.33
N LEU A 216 -7.39 -9.77 12.72
CA LEU A 216 -7.80 -9.17 11.46
C LEU A 216 -7.83 -10.27 10.38
N LYS A 217 -9.00 -10.49 9.77
CA LYS A 217 -9.19 -11.53 8.74
C LYS A 217 -9.00 -10.93 7.35
N GLN A 218 -8.22 -11.62 6.53
CA GLN A 218 -8.01 -11.22 5.14
C GLN A 218 -9.27 -11.49 4.30
N SER A 219 -9.78 -10.47 3.64
CA SER A 219 -10.96 -10.60 2.76
C SER A 219 -10.59 -11.09 1.35
N HIS A 220 -9.39 -10.75 0.86
CA HIS A 220 -8.95 -11.07 -0.50
C HIS A 220 -7.50 -11.57 -0.56
N GLU A 221 -7.27 -12.67 -1.29
CA GLU A 221 -5.96 -13.34 -1.40
C GLU A 221 -4.88 -12.50 -2.11
N GLU A 222 -5.25 -11.51 -2.92
CA GLU A 222 -4.32 -10.71 -3.76
C GLU A 222 -3.82 -9.41 -3.07
N GLU A 223 -3.96 -9.26 -1.75
CA GLU A 223 -3.50 -8.08 -1.00
C GLU A 223 -2.10 -8.30 -0.38
N HIS A 224 -1.05 -7.96 -1.13
CA HIS A 224 0.35 -8.16 -0.69
C HIS A 224 0.76 -7.36 0.55
N TYR A 225 0.02 -6.30 0.87
CA TYR A 225 0.27 -5.43 2.03
C TYR A 225 -0.46 -5.88 3.30
N PHE A 226 -1.36 -6.87 3.23
CA PHE A 226 -2.23 -7.24 4.34
C PHE A 226 -1.47 -7.71 5.57
N GLU A 227 -0.50 -8.63 5.41
CA GLU A 227 0.25 -9.21 6.52
C GLU A 227 1.08 -8.18 7.29
N GLU A 228 1.65 -7.19 6.58
CA GLU A 228 2.47 -6.15 7.18
C GLU A 228 1.61 -5.14 7.94
N ILE A 229 0.53 -4.64 7.32
CA ILE A 229 -0.38 -3.67 7.96
C ILE A 229 -1.15 -4.31 9.11
N SER A 230 -1.57 -5.57 8.97
CA SER A 230 -2.24 -6.29 10.07
C SER A 230 -1.29 -6.48 11.25
N THR A 231 -0.05 -6.92 11.02
CA THR A 231 0.96 -7.04 12.08
C THR A 231 1.19 -5.71 12.81
N TYR A 232 1.29 -4.62 12.05
CA TYR A 232 1.52 -3.28 12.58
C TYR A 232 0.43 -2.84 13.57
N TYR A 233 -0.84 -3.12 13.27
CA TYR A 233 -1.97 -2.69 14.10
C TYR A 233 -2.47 -3.73 15.10
N GLN A 234 -2.15 -5.02 14.91
CA GLN A 234 -2.67 -6.11 15.73
C GLN A 234 -2.36 -5.93 17.23
N GLN A 235 -1.26 -5.27 17.57
CA GLN A 235 -0.90 -4.97 18.96
C GLN A 235 -1.83 -3.99 19.66
N ALA A 236 -2.53 -3.13 18.90
CA ALA A 236 -3.44 -2.14 19.43
C ALA A 236 -4.83 -2.71 19.76
N TYR A 237 -5.11 -3.96 19.38
CA TYR A 237 -6.45 -4.55 19.48
C TYR A 237 -6.57 -5.63 20.55
N ILE A 238 -7.68 -5.58 21.29
CA ILE A 238 -8.09 -6.61 22.25
C ILE A 238 -9.56 -6.94 21.99
N ASP A 239 -9.88 -8.23 21.82
CA ASP A 239 -11.25 -8.71 21.87
C ASP A 239 -11.68 -8.90 23.31
N LEU A 240 -12.69 -8.13 23.72
CA LEU A 240 -13.30 -8.21 25.03
C LEU A 240 -14.61 -9.02 24.94
N ASN A 241 -14.68 -10.14 25.67
CA ASN A 241 -15.93 -10.85 25.84
C ASN A 241 -16.80 -10.11 26.87
N LEU A 242 -18.00 -9.68 26.45
CA LEU A 242 -18.92 -9.01 27.35
C LEU A 242 -19.51 -9.99 28.37
N PRO A 243 -19.89 -9.53 29.57
CA PRO A 243 -20.56 -10.37 30.55
C PRO A 243 -21.89 -10.91 30.00
N VAL A 244 -22.26 -12.12 30.40
CA VAL A 244 -23.46 -12.85 29.93
C VAL A 244 -24.77 -12.16 30.34
N ASP A 245 -24.73 -11.31 31.37
CA ASP A 245 -25.86 -10.49 31.83
C ASP A 245 -25.36 -9.10 32.26
N PRO A 246 -25.12 -8.18 31.31
CA PRO A 246 -24.58 -6.86 31.60
C PRO A 246 -25.66 -5.99 32.24
N ALA A 247 -25.58 -5.78 33.56
CA ALA A 247 -26.44 -4.84 34.25
C ALA A 247 -25.92 -3.42 34.02
N ALA A 248 -26.69 -2.60 33.29
CA ALA A 248 -26.38 -1.19 33.12
C ALA A 248 -26.62 -0.46 34.46
N LYS A 249 -25.55 0.03 35.08
CA LYS A 249 -25.55 0.66 36.42
C LYS A 249 -25.12 2.11 36.35
N THR A 250 -25.61 2.91 37.28
CA THR A 250 -25.26 4.33 37.36
C THR A 250 -23.90 4.51 38.05
N ILE A 251 -23.15 5.59 37.74
CA ILE A 251 -21.86 5.94 38.39
C ILE A 251 -21.96 5.87 39.93
N LYS A 252 -23.07 6.36 40.49
CA LYS A 252 -23.34 6.41 41.94
C LYS A 252 -23.45 5.03 42.60
N GLU A 253 -23.77 3.98 41.84
CA GLU A 253 -23.90 2.61 42.36
C GLU A 253 -22.57 1.86 42.41
N ILE A 254 -21.58 2.28 41.61
CA ILE A 254 -20.26 1.65 41.53
C ILE A 254 -19.23 2.39 42.39
N PHE A 255 -19.33 3.72 42.44
CA PHE A 255 -18.51 4.55 43.31
C PHE A 255 -19.41 5.25 44.34
N PRO A 256 -19.74 4.60 45.47
CA PRO A 256 -20.57 5.22 46.52
C PRO A 256 -19.88 6.39 47.23
N SER A 257 -18.56 6.55 47.08
CA SER A 257 -17.73 7.63 47.63
C SER A 257 -17.46 8.76 46.63
N VAL A 258 -18.43 9.06 45.76
CA VAL A 258 -18.39 10.17 44.81
C VAL A 258 -18.63 11.51 45.51
N LEU A 259 -17.81 12.52 45.22
CA LEU A 259 -18.01 13.90 45.69
C LEU A 259 -19.36 14.45 45.18
N SER A 260 -20.09 15.18 46.03
CA SER A 260 -21.43 15.72 45.75
C SER A 260 -21.51 16.71 44.57
N GLU A 261 -20.38 17.02 43.91
CA GLU A 261 -20.31 17.90 42.74
C GLU A 261 -20.81 17.24 41.44
N LEU A 262 -21.04 15.92 41.42
CA LEU A 262 -21.63 15.21 40.26
C LEU A 262 -23.12 15.49 39.99
N ASP A 263 -23.83 16.19 40.88
CA ASP A 263 -25.23 16.57 40.65
C ASP A 263 -25.40 17.62 39.51
N GLN A 264 -24.30 18.17 38.99
CA GLN A 264 -24.30 19.08 37.83
C GLN A 264 -24.07 18.40 36.47
N ILE A 265 -23.75 17.10 36.46
CA ILE A 265 -23.59 16.35 35.20
C ILE A 265 -24.98 15.92 34.73
N GLU A 266 -25.52 16.62 33.73
CA GLU A 266 -26.69 16.16 32.97
C GLU A 266 -26.37 14.82 32.31
N GLY A 267 -26.69 13.70 32.96
CA GLY A 267 -26.51 12.37 32.38
C GLY A 267 -26.40 11.23 33.40
N ASN A 268 -27.50 10.91 34.10
CA ASN A 268 -27.69 9.57 34.70
C ASN A 268 -27.94 8.55 33.56
N GLU A 269 -26.97 8.35 32.67
CA GLU A 269 -27.04 7.31 31.66
C GLU A 269 -26.59 5.99 32.30
N ASN A 270 -27.43 4.96 32.18
CA ASN A 270 -27.06 3.61 32.61
C ASN A 270 -25.94 3.11 31.71
N ALA A 271 -24.78 2.78 32.30
CA ALA A 271 -23.62 2.30 31.58
C ALA A 271 -23.21 0.92 32.09
N VAL A 272 -22.65 0.10 31.21
CA VAL A 272 -22.01 -1.17 31.56
C VAL A 272 -20.56 -0.84 31.92
N TRP A 273 -20.15 -1.18 33.14
CA TRP A 273 -18.84 -0.81 33.64
C TRP A 273 -17.85 -1.96 33.54
N ILE A 274 -16.69 -1.66 32.99
CA ILE A 274 -15.60 -2.61 32.83
C ILE A 274 -14.35 -2.01 33.43
N ARG A 275 -13.65 -2.82 34.24
CA ARG A 275 -12.36 -2.47 34.83
C ARG A 275 -11.25 -3.13 34.02
N LEU A 276 -10.41 -2.33 33.38
CA LEU A 276 -9.16 -2.76 32.75
C LEU A 276 -8.00 -2.62 33.74
N SER A 277 -7.17 -3.65 33.84
CA SER A 277 -5.93 -3.66 34.60
C SER A 277 -4.75 -3.74 33.64
N PHE A 278 -3.93 -2.70 33.62
CA PHE A 278 -2.74 -2.60 32.80
C PHE A 278 -1.50 -3.19 33.51
N PRO A 279 -0.48 -3.65 32.76
CA PRO A 279 0.82 -4.01 33.32
C PRO A 279 1.53 -2.84 34.02
N GLU A 280 2.47 -3.15 34.92
CA GLU A 280 3.24 -2.16 35.73
C GLU A 280 4.21 -1.29 34.91
N VAL A 281 4.21 -1.41 33.58
CA VAL A 281 5.00 -0.56 32.66
C VAL A 281 4.31 0.80 32.45
N PHE A 282 2.99 0.89 32.66
CA PHE A 282 2.20 2.09 32.36
C PHE A 282 2.22 3.11 33.51
N ASN A 283 2.75 4.31 33.26
CA ASN A 283 2.72 5.38 34.25
C ASN A 283 1.32 6.02 34.39
N ARG A 284 1.10 6.77 35.48
CA ARG A 284 -0.17 7.48 35.71
C ARG A 284 -0.50 8.48 34.59
N GLU A 285 0.50 9.23 34.13
CA GLU A 285 0.34 10.20 33.04
C GLU A 285 -0.03 9.51 31.73
N GLU A 286 0.58 8.35 31.45
CA GLU A 286 0.28 7.55 30.27
C GLU A 286 -1.16 7.02 30.31
N LEU A 287 -1.64 6.51 31.46
CA LEU A 287 -3.02 6.05 31.63
C LEU A 287 -4.06 7.16 31.38
N GLY A 288 -3.75 8.40 31.73
CA GLY A 288 -4.60 9.56 31.46
C GLY A 288 -4.71 9.91 29.97
N ASN A 289 -3.66 9.62 29.19
CA ASN A 289 -3.58 9.92 27.76
C ASN A 289 -3.94 8.73 26.85
N ILE A 290 -4.21 7.54 27.41
CA ILE A 290 -4.68 6.40 26.64
C ILE A 290 -6.07 6.69 26.06
N LYS A 291 -6.20 6.53 24.75
CA LYS A 291 -7.47 6.58 24.04
C LYS A 291 -8.01 5.17 23.88
N ILE A 292 -9.16 4.89 24.48
CA ILE A 292 -9.93 3.67 24.22
C ILE A 292 -10.98 3.99 23.18
N LEU A 293 -10.97 3.21 22.10
CA LEU A 293 -11.78 3.49 20.93
C LEU A 293 -12.48 2.20 20.49
N PHE A 294 -13.75 2.35 20.14
CA PHE A 294 -14.56 1.32 19.50
C PHE A 294 -14.70 1.61 18.01
N ASN A 295 -15.12 0.62 17.22
CA ASN A 295 -15.33 0.75 15.78
C ASN A 295 -14.15 1.42 15.04
N THR A 296 -12.94 1.11 15.48
CA THR A 296 -11.72 1.69 14.94
C THR A 296 -11.00 0.62 14.17
N PHE A 297 -10.82 0.81 12.88
CA PHE A 297 -10.27 -0.20 11.98
C PHE A 297 -9.12 0.38 11.16
N PRO A 298 -8.18 -0.47 10.71
CA PRO A 298 -7.16 -0.03 9.78
C PRO A 298 -7.77 0.31 8.43
N VAL A 299 -7.44 1.51 7.94
CA VAL A 299 -7.76 1.97 6.59
C VAL A 299 -6.51 2.11 5.77
N VAL A 300 -6.64 1.83 4.49
CA VAL A 300 -5.55 1.91 3.51
C VAL A 300 -5.91 2.87 2.39
N ASN A 301 -4.92 3.60 1.88
CA ASN A 301 -5.05 4.51 0.75
C ASN A 301 -5.20 3.69 -0.53
N ARG A 302 -6.44 3.26 -0.79
CA ARG A 302 -6.84 2.58 -2.02
C ARG A 302 -8.14 3.17 -2.56
N GLN A 303 -8.18 3.34 -3.88
CA GLN A 303 -9.34 3.80 -4.63
C GLN A 303 -9.77 2.70 -5.61
N LEU A 304 -11.05 2.31 -5.58
CA LEU A 304 -11.59 1.34 -6.54
C LEU A 304 -11.87 2.05 -7.86
N VAL A 305 -11.31 1.51 -8.94
CA VAL A 305 -11.59 1.99 -10.29
C VAL A 305 -12.17 0.86 -11.13
N LEU A 306 -13.27 1.17 -11.79
CA LEU A 306 -14.00 0.27 -12.68
C LEU A 306 -13.67 0.59 -14.13
N VAL A 307 -13.22 -0.41 -14.89
CA VAL A 307 -12.96 -0.30 -16.32
C VAL A 307 -13.72 -1.38 -17.06
N ASN A 308 -14.50 -0.97 -18.05
CA ASN A 308 -15.18 -1.86 -18.97
C ASN A 308 -14.35 -2.00 -20.24
N HIS A 309 -13.99 -3.23 -20.59
CA HIS A 309 -13.18 -3.54 -21.76
C HIS A 309 -13.96 -4.37 -22.78
N SER A 310 -13.87 -4.00 -24.05
CA SER A 310 -14.43 -4.77 -25.17
C SER A 310 -13.32 -5.48 -25.93
N PHE A 311 -13.31 -6.81 -25.92
CA PHE A 311 -12.30 -7.61 -26.63
C PHE A 311 -12.41 -7.49 -28.16
N ARG A 312 -13.59 -7.15 -28.69
CA ARG A 312 -13.81 -6.98 -30.13
C ARG A 312 -13.18 -5.71 -30.69
N THR A 313 -13.27 -4.62 -29.93
CA THR A 313 -12.81 -3.29 -30.39
C THR A 313 -11.38 -2.99 -29.98
N HIS A 314 -11.01 -3.36 -28.75
CA HIS A 314 -9.73 -2.97 -28.14
C HIS A 314 -8.73 -4.14 -28.05
N GLY A 315 -9.10 -5.32 -28.54
CA GLY A 315 -8.24 -6.49 -28.56
C GLY A 315 -7.95 -7.07 -27.18
N ARG A 316 -6.79 -7.75 -27.04
CA ARG A 316 -6.42 -8.53 -25.85
C ARG A 316 -5.72 -7.74 -24.74
N ILE A 317 -5.38 -6.49 -24.99
CA ILE A 317 -4.64 -5.63 -24.05
C ILE A 317 -5.66 -4.73 -23.36
N VAL A 318 -5.75 -4.83 -22.04
CA VAL A 318 -6.57 -3.94 -21.21
C VAL A 318 -5.65 -2.91 -20.57
N SER A 319 -5.87 -1.63 -20.85
CA SER A 319 -5.11 -0.53 -20.22
C SER A 319 -5.67 -0.20 -18.84
N LEU A 320 -4.79 0.11 -17.89
CA LEU A 320 -5.14 0.50 -16.52
C LEU A 320 -4.81 1.98 -16.32
N PRO A 321 -5.73 2.89 -16.67
CA PRO A 321 -5.50 4.33 -16.51
C PRO A 321 -5.43 4.71 -15.04
N CYS A 322 -4.24 5.08 -14.57
CA CYS A 322 -4.05 5.64 -13.23
C CYS A 322 -4.23 7.17 -13.27
N SER A 323 -4.82 7.73 -12.22
CA SER A 323 -4.90 9.18 -12.03
C SER A 323 -3.50 9.81 -11.81
N HIS A 324 -3.40 11.14 -11.86
CA HIS A 324 -2.13 11.84 -11.63
C HIS A 324 -1.56 11.48 -10.25
N ASN A 325 -0.31 11.02 -10.20
CA ASN A 325 0.40 10.55 -9.00
C ASN A 325 -0.18 9.29 -8.33
N ALA A 326 -1.06 8.56 -9.00
CA ALA A 326 -1.51 7.25 -8.54
C ALA A 326 -0.80 6.12 -9.29
N SER A 327 -0.59 5.00 -8.61
CA SER A 327 -0.07 3.76 -9.17
C SER A 327 -1.03 2.60 -8.91
N LEU A 328 -0.98 1.59 -9.79
CA LEU A 328 -1.74 0.35 -9.61
C LEU A 328 -1.28 -0.35 -8.32
N LEU A 329 -2.23 -0.67 -7.44
CA LEU A 329 -1.96 -1.40 -6.20
C LEU A 329 -2.14 -2.90 -6.38
N ASN A 330 -3.33 -3.34 -6.77
CA ASN A 330 -3.65 -4.75 -7.06
C ASN A 330 -4.96 -4.84 -7.85
N ILE A 331 -5.26 -6.04 -8.36
CA ILE A 331 -6.50 -6.32 -9.09
C ILE A 331 -7.50 -6.87 -8.08
N HIS A 332 -8.71 -6.30 -8.05
CA HIS A 332 -9.75 -6.72 -7.12
C HIS A 332 -10.59 -7.84 -7.71
N LYS A 333 -11.08 -7.61 -8.93
CA LYS A 333 -11.98 -8.52 -9.62
C LYS A 333 -11.86 -8.33 -11.12
N PHE A 334 -11.73 -9.42 -11.87
CA PHE A 334 -11.75 -9.36 -13.33
C PHE A 334 -12.71 -10.42 -13.85
N GLU A 335 -13.84 -9.99 -14.39
CA GLU A 335 -14.93 -10.87 -14.82
C GLU A 335 -15.35 -10.60 -16.25
N ASP A 336 -15.75 -11.66 -16.94
CA ASP A 336 -16.34 -11.59 -18.27
C ASP A 336 -17.86 -11.44 -18.22
N ASN A 337 -18.50 -11.20 -19.37
CA ASN A 337 -19.97 -11.13 -19.51
C ASN A 337 -20.73 -12.36 -19.00
N ASN A 338 -20.06 -13.51 -18.89
CA ASN A 338 -20.64 -14.75 -18.37
C ASN A 338 -20.36 -14.98 -16.87
N GLY A 339 -19.81 -14.00 -16.15
CA GLY A 339 -19.41 -14.12 -14.75
C GLY A 339 -18.18 -15.01 -14.52
N CYS A 340 -17.45 -15.36 -15.58
CA CYS A 340 -16.21 -16.13 -15.47
C CYS A 340 -15.08 -15.22 -14.98
N VAL A 341 -14.51 -15.56 -13.81
CA VAL A 341 -13.38 -14.83 -13.21
C VAL A 341 -12.09 -15.18 -13.93
N PHE A 342 -11.38 -14.17 -14.39
CA PHE A 342 -10.03 -14.31 -14.90
C PHE A 342 -9.03 -14.40 -13.77
N ARG A 343 -8.09 -15.35 -13.86
CA ARG A 343 -7.04 -15.54 -12.84
C ARG A 343 -5.66 -15.11 -13.34
N ASN A 344 -4.78 -14.72 -12.43
CA ASN A 344 -3.39 -14.45 -12.76
C ASN A 344 -2.73 -15.72 -13.29
N ARG A 345 -2.08 -15.63 -14.46
CA ARG A 345 -1.38 -16.76 -15.09
C ARG A 345 -0.29 -17.35 -14.18
N LEU A 346 0.37 -16.54 -13.37
CA LEU A 346 1.44 -17.00 -12.48
C LEU A 346 0.93 -17.93 -11.38
N SER A 347 -0.36 -17.87 -11.05
CA SER A 347 -1.00 -18.75 -10.06
C SER A 347 -1.39 -20.12 -10.65
N LEU A 348 -1.24 -20.31 -11.97
CA LEU A 348 -1.67 -21.53 -12.68
C LEU A 348 -0.48 -22.23 -13.32
N TYR A 349 -0.20 -23.46 -12.86
CA TYR A 349 0.89 -24.30 -13.38
C TYR A 349 0.58 -24.99 -14.74
N GLN A 350 -0.60 -24.75 -15.31
CA GLN A 350 -1.05 -25.38 -16.56
C GLN A 350 -0.74 -24.51 -17.79
N LYS A 351 -0.17 -25.10 -18.84
CA LYS A 351 0.32 -24.40 -20.04
C LYS A 351 -0.76 -23.76 -20.91
N GLU A 352 -1.99 -24.26 -20.90
CA GLU A 352 -3.08 -23.76 -21.77
C GLU A 352 -4.38 -23.58 -20.99
N VAL A 353 -4.45 -22.56 -20.15
CA VAL A 353 -5.69 -22.16 -19.47
C VAL A 353 -6.26 -20.94 -20.19
N LYS A 354 -7.50 -21.04 -20.65
CA LYS A 354 -8.31 -19.89 -21.12
C LYS A 354 -8.89 -19.19 -19.89
N GLY A 355 -9.05 -17.86 -19.95
CA GLY A 355 -9.49 -17.08 -18.80
C GLY A 355 -8.34 -16.65 -17.88
N VAL A 356 -7.17 -16.35 -18.45
CA VAL A 356 -6.02 -15.89 -17.68
C VAL A 356 -5.61 -14.49 -18.09
N TYR A 357 -5.13 -13.73 -17.12
CA TYR A 357 -4.51 -12.43 -17.35
C TYR A 357 -3.04 -12.44 -16.91
N SER A 358 -2.27 -11.49 -17.45
CA SER A 358 -0.88 -11.26 -17.09
C SER A 358 -0.67 -9.76 -16.98
N LEU A 359 -0.27 -9.28 -15.79
CA LEU A 359 -0.04 -7.87 -15.50
C LEU A 359 1.35 -7.39 -15.94
N TYR A 360 1.43 -6.23 -16.59
CA TYR A 360 2.67 -5.62 -17.07
C TYR A 360 2.74 -4.15 -16.64
N PHE A 361 3.97 -3.65 -16.42
CA PHE A 361 4.26 -2.27 -16.02
C PHE A 361 5.07 -1.54 -17.10
N GLY A 362 4.73 -0.27 -17.33
CA GLY A 362 5.09 0.55 -18.49
C GLY A 362 6.53 1.03 -18.63
N ASN A 363 7.47 0.54 -17.83
CA ASN A 363 8.90 0.88 -18.01
C ASN A 363 9.71 -0.28 -18.60
N LEU A 364 9.16 -1.50 -18.67
CA LEU A 364 9.98 -2.70 -18.85
C LEU A 364 9.58 -3.61 -20.01
N GLU A 365 8.51 -3.34 -20.75
CA GLU A 365 8.19 -4.10 -21.96
C GLU A 365 7.30 -3.29 -22.93
N ARG A 366 7.87 -2.99 -24.10
CA ARG A 366 7.23 -2.49 -25.35
C ARG A 366 6.65 -1.07 -25.39
N PHE A 367 6.20 -0.49 -24.28
CA PHE A 367 5.51 0.81 -24.30
C PHE A 367 6.05 1.78 -23.26
N ASP A 368 7.31 2.17 -23.42
CA ASP A 368 7.81 3.38 -22.79
C ASP A 368 7.13 4.59 -23.45
N SER A 369 6.58 5.54 -22.69
CA SER A 369 6.02 6.77 -23.26
C SER A 369 7.07 7.56 -24.05
N ASP A 370 8.33 7.44 -23.66
CA ASP A 370 9.45 8.11 -24.32
C ASP A 370 9.83 7.37 -25.63
N ASN A 371 9.61 6.06 -25.69
CA ASN A 371 9.80 5.26 -26.91
C ASN A 371 8.52 5.13 -27.76
N ALA A 372 7.32 5.46 -27.26
CA ALA A 372 6.06 5.29 -27.99
C ALA A 372 6.02 6.14 -29.25
N GLN A 373 6.50 7.39 -29.18
CA GLN A 373 6.65 8.24 -30.36
C GLN A 373 7.69 7.66 -31.34
N SER A 374 8.77 7.06 -30.84
CA SER A 374 9.76 6.37 -31.68
C SER A 374 9.19 5.10 -32.34
N GLU A 375 8.40 4.29 -31.63
CA GLU A 375 7.78 3.08 -32.18
C GLU A 375 6.66 3.44 -33.17
N ILE A 376 5.84 4.46 -32.85
CA ILE A 376 4.82 4.97 -33.78
C ILE A 376 5.49 5.54 -35.03
N SER A 377 6.56 6.33 -34.91
CA SER A 377 7.31 6.85 -36.06
C SER A 377 8.00 5.73 -36.86
N LYS A 378 8.48 4.65 -36.23
CA LYS A 378 8.97 3.45 -36.94
C LYS A 378 7.86 2.77 -37.74
N VAL A 379 6.68 2.57 -37.14
CA VAL A 379 5.52 1.98 -37.84
C VAL A 379 5.06 2.89 -38.98
N LEU A 380 5.01 4.20 -38.75
CA LEU A 380 4.70 5.20 -39.78
C LEU A 380 5.68 5.12 -40.96
N ARG A 381 6.98 5.01 -40.65
CA ARG A 381 8.04 4.86 -41.65
C ARG A 381 7.90 3.55 -42.43
N LEU A 382 7.66 2.43 -41.74
CA LEU A 382 7.40 1.13 -42.37
C LEU A 382 6.20 1.20 -43.32
N ILE A 383 5.08 1.79 -42.89
CA ILE A 383 3.88 1.94 -43.74
C ILE A 383 4.19 2.79 -44.98
N ARG A 384 5.04 3.83 -44.87
CA ARG A 384 5.46 4.63 -46.02
C ARG A 384 6.41 3.86 -46.95
N GLU A 385 7.41 3.18 -46.40
CA GLU A 385 8.42 2.44 -47.18
C GLU A 385 7.83 1.19 -47.84
N GLU A 386 7.13 0.34 -47.08
CA GLU A 386 6.44 -0.83 -47.61
C GLU A 386 5.25 -0.43 -48.47
N GLY A 387 4.50 0.61 -48.10
CA GLY A 387 3.41 1.14 -48.92
C GLY A 387 3.86 1.59 -50.31
N ASN A 388 5.03 2.22 -50.40
CA ASN A 388 5.65 2.58 -51.69
C ASN A 388 6.14 1.35 -52.46
N ALA A 389 6.64 0.32 -51.76
CA ALA A 389 6.98 -0.97 -52.38
C ALA A 389 5.73 -1.72 -52.89
N PHE A 390 4.58 -1.54 -52.23
CA PHE A 390 3.30 -2.11 -52.68
C PHE A 390 2.64 -1.28 -53.79
N ALA A 391 2.97 0.01 -53.93
CA ALA A 391 2.48 0.85 -55.02
C ALA A 391 2.94 0.37 -56.41
N SER A 392 4.00 -0.44 -56.50
CA SER A 392 4.40 -1.09 -57.77
C SER A 392 3.53 -2.30 -58.15
N LEU A 393 2.64 -2.75 -57.25
CA LEU A 393 1.63 -3.76 -57.55
C LEU A 393 0.37 -3.01 -58.02
N ASP A 394 0.30 -2.73 -59.32
CA ASP A 394 -0.77 -1.96 -59.99
C ASP A 394 -2.20 -2.34 -59.52
N THR A 395 -2.68 -1.62 -58.50
CA THR A 395 -4.05 -1.66 -58.01
C THR A 395 -4.42 -0.24 -57.59
N ASP A 396 -5.03 0.51 -58.51
CA ASP A 396 -5.37 1.93 -58.32
C ASP A 396 -6.16 2.18 -57.01
N SER A 397 -6.98 1.22 -56.56
CA SER A 397 -7.74 1.28 -55.30
C SER A 397 -6.87 1.23 -54.04
N LEU A 398 -5.79 0.46 -54.06
CA LEU A 398 -4.84 0.35 -52.94
C LEU A 398 -4.04 1.64 -52.79
N SER A 399 -3.68 2.28 -53.91
CA SER A 399 -2.98 3.56 -53.89
C SER A 399 -3.82 4.69 -53.26
N SER A 400 -5.13 4.72 -53.53
CA SER A 400 -6.04 5.71 -52.92
C SER A 400 -6.24 5.46 -51.43
N ASP A 401 -6.38 4.20 -51.02
CA ASP A 401 -6.53 3.84 -49.60
C ASP A 401 -5.25 4.12 -48.82
N LEU A 402 -4.08 3.83 -49.40
CA LEU A 402 -2.78 4.16 -48.82
C LEU A 402 -2.59 5.66 -48.66
N LYS A 403 -3.06 6.47 -49.62
CA LYS A 403 -3.00 7.93 -49.53
C LYS A 403 -3.89 8.47 -48.40
N VAL A 404 -5.10 7.94 -48.25
CA VAL A 404 -6.01 8.30 -47.14
C VAL A 404 -5.41 7.87 -45.79
N LEU A 405 -4.76 6.71 -45.73
CA LEU A 405 -4.03 6.28 -44.55
C LEU A 405 -2.87 7.23 -44.24
N GLN A 406 -2.08 7.64 -45.23
CA GLN A 406 -0.99 8.62 -45.03
C GLN A 406 -1.51 9.96 -44.51
N GLU A 407 -2.60 10.50 -45.04
CA GLU A 407 -3.20 11.76 -44.54
C GLU A 407 -3.70 11.63 -43.09
N LYS A 408 -4.34 10.50 -42.75
CA LYS A 408 -4.74 10.22 -41.37
C LYS A 408 -3.54 10.03 -40.44
N LEU A 409 -2.48 9.38 -40.94
CA LEU A 409 -1.25 9.14 -40.21
C LEU A 409 -0.52 10.46 -39.88
N ASP A 410 -0.42 11.38 -40.84
CA ASP A 410 0.15 12.72 -40.62
C ASP A 410 -0.68 13.55 -39.62
N ALA A 411 -2.02 13.40 -39.64
CA ALA A 411 -2.89 14.02 -38.66
C ALA A 411 -2.72 13.41 -37.25
N THR A 412 -2.49 12.09 -37.15
CA THR A 412 -2.17 11.43 -35.88
C THR A 412 -0.81 11.83 -35.34
N GLU A 413 0.22 11.95 -36.18
CA GLU A 413 1.56 12.42 -35.80
C GLU A 413 1.50 13.83 -35.20
N LYS A 414 0.81 14.76 -35.89
CA LYS A 414 0.56 16.12 -35.37
C LYS A 414 -0.25 16.15 -34.07
N SER A 415 -1.12 15.17 -33.84
CA SER A 415 -1.92 15.07 -32.60
C SER A 415 -1.09 14.51 -31.45
N ILE A 416 -0.19 13.56 -31.74
CA ILE A 416 0.78 12.97 -30.82
C ILE A 416 1.80 14.03 -30.37
N ASP A 417 2.35 14.81 -31.30
CA ASP A 417 3.32 15.88 -30.98
C ASP A 417 2.72 17.01 -30.13
N ARG A 418 1.40 17.24 -30.24
CA ARG A 418 0.67 18.21 -29.41
C ARG A 418 0.39 17.69 -28.00
N GLN A 419 0.20 16.37 -27.85
CA GLN A 419 0.13 15.72 -26.56
C GLN A 419 1.56 15.50 -26.05
N ASN A 420 2.16 16.53 -25.47
CA ASN A 420 3.33 16.35 -24.61
C ASN A 420 2.97 15.24 -23.61
N PHE A 421 3.54 14.05 -23.74
CA PHE A 421 3.39 12.89 -22.85
C PHE A 421 4.01 13.15 -21.46
N LYS A 422 3.90 14.38 -20.95
CA LYS A 422 4.23 14.72 -19.58
C LYS A 422 3.17 14.11 -18.67
N GLY A 423 3.54 13.02 -18.03
CA GLY A 423 2.93 12.59 -16.78
C GLY A 423 2.03 11.37 -16.88
N ASN A 424 2.63 10.20 -17.06
CA ASN A 424 2.45 9.10 -16.11
C ASN A 424 3.47 8.00 -16.44
N LYS A 425 4.53 7.89 -15.63
CA LYS A 425 5.57 6.88 -15.78
C LYS A 425 5.06 5.46 -15.46
N ASN A 426 4.02 5.35 -14.63
CA ASN A 426 3.48 4.06 -14.19
C ASN A 426 2.19 3.70 -14.94
N LYS A 427 2.32 3.27 -16.20
CA LYS A 427 1.18 2.72 -16.96
C LYS A 427 1.17 1.20 -16.84
N ALA A 428 0.19 0.64 -16.15
CA ALA A 428 0.00 -0.79 -16.08
C ALA A 428 -0.98 -1.28 -17.16
N PHE A 429 -0.78 -2.48 -17.67
CA PHE A 429 -1.69 -3.11 -18.63
C PHE A 429 -1.80 -4.62 -18.41
N LEU A 430 -2.95 -5.18 -18.76
CA LEU A 430 -3.21 -6.62 -18.68
C LEU A 430 -3.18 -7.21 -20.08
N LEU A 431 -2.35 -8.22 -20.28
CA LEU A 431 -2.47 -9.11 -21.43
C LEU A 431 -3.42 -10.25 -21.05
N THR A 432 -4.52 -10.34 -21.77
CA THR A 432 -5.60 -11.29 -21.46
C THR A 432 -5.69 -12.38 -22.51
N VAL A 433 -6.03 -13.59 -22.07
CA VAL A 433 -6.43 -14.70 -22.95
C VAL A 433 -7.89 -15.01 -22.64
N PRO A 434 -8.83 -14.34 -23.33
CA PRO A 434 -10.27 -14.51 -23.10
C PRO A 434 -10.75 -15.94 -23.38
N HIS A 435 -11.90 -16.30 -22.80
CA HIS A 435 -12.62 -17.49 -23.21
C HIS A 435 -13.20 -17.28 -24.62
N LYS A 436 -13.56 -18.37 -25.30
CA LYS A 436 -14.06 -18.31 -26.69
C LYS A 436 -15.34 -17.49 -26.86
N GLU A 437 -16.11 -17.30 -25.78
CA GLU A 437 -17.40 -16.58 -25.78
C GLU A 437 -17.34 -15.22 -25.07
N SER A 438 -16.13 -14.78 -24.68
CA SER A 438 -15.91 -13.50 -24.01
C SER A 438 -15.96 -12.34 -25.00
N HIS A 439 -16.86 -11.39 -24.77
CA HIS A 439 -16.99 -10.18 -25.58
C HIS A 439 -16.71 -8.91 -24.80
N PHE A 440 -17.15 -8.88 -23.54
CA PHE A 440 -16.99 -7.74 -22.65
C PHE A 440 -16.48 -8.22 -21.31
N ALA A 441 -15.46 -7.56 -20.79
CA ALA A 441 -14.98 -7.81 -19.45
C ALA A 441 -15.08 -6.54 -18.58
N GLU A 442 -15.48 -6.75 -17.34
CA GLU A 442 -15.52 -5.77 -16.28
C GLU A 442 -14.31 -6.00 -15.37
N LEU A 443 -13.47 -4.97 -15.24
CA LEU A 443 -12.29 -5.00 -14.41
C LEU A 443 -12.42 -3.99 -13.27
N LYS A 444 -12.28 -4.48 -12.05
CA LYS A 444 -12.13 -3.71 -10.83
C LYS A 444 -10.70 -3.83 -10.34
N TYR A 445 -10.03 -2.71 -10.14
CA TYR A 445 -8.68 -2.67 -9.58
C TYR A 445 -8.52 -1.51 -8.61
N TRP A 446 -7.55 -1.66 -7.72
CA TRP A 446 -7.22 -0.68 -6.72
C TRP A 446 -6.07 0.21 -7.19
N GLN A 447 -6.20 1.50 -6.97
CA GLN A 447 -5.16 2.51 -7.20
C GLN A 447 -4.73 3.11 -5.87
N THR A 448 -3.45 3.45 -5.72
CA THR A 448 -2.91 4.13 -4.53
C THR A 448 -2.12 5.37 -4.91
N GLN A 449 -2.22 6.42 -4.09
CA GLN A 449 -1.41 7.65 -4.20
C GLN A 449 -0.12 7.56 -3.35
N GLY A 450 0.08 6.44 -2.64
CA GLY A 450 1.31 6.09 -1.91
C GLY A 450 1.84 7.22 -1.02
N GLU A 451 3.06 7.69 -1.28
CA GLU A 451 3.75 8.67 -0.42
C GLU A 451 2.99 10.00 -0.25
N SER A 452 2.25 10.43 -1.29
CA SER A 452 1.48 11.68 -1.23
C SER A 452 0.36 11.63 -0.18
N ALA A 453 -0.12 10.43 0.14
CA ALA A 453 -1.18 10.19 1.11
C ALA A 453 -0.68 10.13 2.56
N ASN A 454 0.63 10.27 2.81
CA ASN A 454 1.20 10.29 4.16
C ASN A 454 0.93 11.62 4.90
N GLY A 455 0.79 11.53 6.23
CA GLY A 455 0.63 12.68 7.12
C GLY A 455 -0.79 13.26 7.19
N ILE A 456 -1.81 12.50 6.79
CA ILE A 456 -3.22 12.85 7.00
C ILE A 456 -3.57 12.51 8.45
N ASN A 457 -4.09 13.51 9.19
CA ASN A 457 -4.24 13.48 10.64
C ASN A 457 -5.70 13.68 11.07
N GLN A 458 -5.94 13.63 12.38
CA GLN A 458 -7.21 13.99 13.06
C GLN A 458 -7.83 15.33 12.62
N ARG A 459 -7.02 16.28 12.14
CA ARG A 459 -7.47 17.62 11.73
C ARG A 459 -8.10 17.64 10.34
N ASN A 460 -7.87 16.61 9.55
CA ASN A 460 -8.38 16.53 8.19
C ASN A 460 -9.83 16.08 8.20
N LEU A 461 -10.66 16.76 7.42
CA LEU A 461 -12.04 16.34 7.21
C LEU A 461 -12.05 15.09 6.33
N VAL A 462 -12.71 14.06 6.82
CA VAL A 462 -12.94 12.79 6.13
C VAL A 462 -14.43 12.65 5.91
N GLN A 463 -14.81 12.25 4.71
CA GLN A 463 -16.20 12.07 4.32
C GLN A 463 -16.35 10.74 3.60
N GLN A 464 -17.51 10.11 3.72
CA GLN A 464 -17.85 8.92 2.95
C GLN A 464 -18.18 9.33 1.51
N LEU A 465 -17.75 8.50 0.55
CA LEU A 465 -18.04 8.70 -0.87
C LEU A 465 -19.40 8.13 -1.25
N ASP A 466 -19.69 6.90 -0.82
CA ASP A 466 -20.89 6.15 -1.21
C ASP A 466 -21.87 5.97 -0.05
N MET A 467 -23.11 6.47 -0.21
CA MET A 467 -24.29 6.29 0.68
C MET A 467 -24.12 6.83 2.12
N ASP A 468 -25.17 7.44 2.70
CA ASP A 468 -25.21 7.88 4.11
C ASP A 468 -25.33 6.70 5.10
N LYS A 469 -24.46 5.68 5.00
CA LYS A 469 -24.49 4.50 5.89
C LYS A 469 -23.96 4.79 7.30
N PHE A 470 -23.06 5.75 7.41
CA PHE A 470 -22.33 6.06 8.63
C PHE A 470 -22.61 7.50 9.08
N ASP A 471 -22.47 7.79 10.37
CA ASP A 471 -22.61 9.16 10.86
C ASP A 471 -21.42 10.02 10.36
N PRO A 472 -21.64 11.06 9.53
CA PRO A 472 -20.56 11.92 9.02
C PRO A 472 -19.77 12.62 10.14
N SER A 473 -20.39 12.85 11.29
CA SER A 473 -19.73 13.54 12.42
C SER A 473 -18.77 12.65 13.20
N SER A 474 -18.92 11.34 13.03
CA SER A 474 -18.19 10.30 13.74
C SER A 474 -16.88 9.89 13.03
N ILE A 475 -16.80 10.12 11.72
CA ILE A 475 -15.67 9.67 10.89
C ILE A 475 -14.43 10.50 11.22
N ARG A 476 -13.43 9.88 11.85
CA ARG A 476 -12.18 10.56 12.21
C ARG A 476 -10.98 9.62 12.17
N PHE A 477 -9.87 10.08 11.60
CA PHE A 477 -8.58 9.40 11.72
C PHE A 477 -8.10 9.44 13.15
N GLN A 478 -7.70 8.34 13.76
CA GLN A 478 -7.13 8.34 15.11
C GLN A 478 -5.61 8.45 15.07
N THR A 479 -5.00 7.87 14.04
CA THR A 479 -3.57 7.96 13.78
C THR A 479 -3.30 8.74 12.50
N SER A 480 -2.09 9.30 12.41
CA SER A 480 -1.55 9.82 11.16
C SER A 480 -1.38 8.70 10.14
N THR A 481 -1.71 8.94 8.88
CA THR A 481 -1.40 7.99 7.80
C THR A 481 0.11 7.91 7.57
N VAL A 482 0.63 6.70 7.47
CA VAL A 482 2.07 6.41 7.38
C VAL A 482 2.39 5.33 6.33
N GLU A 483 3.68 5.20 6.02
CA GLU A 483 4.31 4.15 5.20
C GLU A 483 3.83 4.01 3.75
N GLY A 484 3.10 4.97 3.19
CA GLY A 484 2.82 4.98 1.76
C GLY A 484 4.11 5.13 0.94
N ARG A 485 4.37 4.20 0.03
CA ARG A 485 5.58 4.14 -0.80
C ARG A 485 5.25 3.90 -2.27
N LEU A 486 5.83 4.71 -3.14
CA LEU A 486 5.80 4.53 -4.58
C LEU A 486 7.24 4.31 -5.05
N HIS A 487 7.46 3.38 -5.98
CA HIS A 487 8.74 3.29 -6.68
C HIS A 487 8.84 4.48 -7.65
N THR A 488 9.43 5.59 -7.18
CA THR A 488 9.56 6.81 -7.99
C THR A 488 10.85 6.81 -8.82
N ASP A 489 11.89 6.15 -8.32
CA ASP A 489 13.17 5.92 -8.98
C ASP A 489 13.36 4.45 -9.37
N ASP A 490 14.03 4.21 -10.51
CA ASP A 490 14.34 2.88 -11.00
C ASP A 490 15.27 2.15 -10.03
N GLN A 491 16.09 2.86 -9.26
CA GLN A 491 16.95 2.28 -8.22
C GLN A 491 16.15 1.64 -7.08
N GLU A 492 15.06 2.28 -6.63
CA GLU A 492 14.19 1.74 -5.59
C GLU A 492 13.49 0.46 -6.07
N LEU A 493 13.01 0.46 -7.31
CA LEU A 493 12.46 -0.73 -7.94
C LEU A 493 13.51 -1.86 -8.03
N ILE A 494 14.74 -1.54 -8.46
CA ILE A 494 15.84 -2.51 -8.52
C ILE A 494 16.15 -3.09 -7.14
N ASN A 495 16.18 -2.28 -6.09
CA ASN A 495 16.44 -2.75 -4.73
C ASN A 495 15.32 -3.66 -4.22
N SER A 496 14.06 -3.33 -4.51
CA SER A 496 12.91 -4.18 -4.20
C SER A 496 12.96 -5.52 -4.94
N LEU A 497 13.26 -5.50 -6.24
CA LEU A 497 13.42 -6.70 -7.06
C LEU A 497 14.61 -7.57 -6.60
N ARG A 498 15.73 -6.95 -6.20
CA ARG A 498 16.90 -7.65 -5.63
C ARG A 498 16.53 -8.37 -4.35
N TYR A 499 15.84 -7.71 -3.42
CA TYR A 499 15.36 -8.36 -2.19
C TYR A 499 14.43 -9.53 -2.50
N GLY A 500 13.50 -9.35 -3.45
CA GLY A 500 12.61 -10.42 -3.89
C GLY A 500 13.33 -11.63 -4.49
N LEU A 501 14.39 -11.40 -5.28
CA LEU A 501 15.18 -12.45 -5.93
C LEU A 501 16.10 -13.19 -4.96
N LEU A 502 16.79 -12.46 -4.08
CA LEU A 502 17.81 -13.01 -3.18
C LEU A 502 17.20 -13.64 -1.94
N CYS A 503 16.24 -12.95 -1.32
CA CYS A 503 15.75 -13.27 0.01
C CYS A 503 14.39 -13.99 -0.03
N ASN A 504 13.59 -13.80 -1.09
CA ASN A 504 12.23 -14.35 -1.23
C ASN A 504 11.39 -14.20 0.06
N ASN A 505 11.41 -13.00 0.64
CA ASN A 505 10.78 -12.63 1.92
C ASN A 505 11.32 -13.34 3.18
N ARG A 506 12.56 -13.85 3.16
CA ARG A 506 13.20 -14.51 4.30
C ARG A 506 14.56 -13.89 4.59
N ILE A 507 14.89 -13.74 5.87
CA ILE A 507 16.17 -13.20 6.32
C ILE A 507 17.00 -14.33 6.91
N VAL A 508 18.22 -14.53 6.39
CA VAL A 508 19.15 -15.58 6.83
C VAL A 508 20.54 -15.02 7.12
N SER A 509 21.03 -14.11 6.28
CA SER A 509 22.37 -13.53 6.33
C SER A 509 22.35 -12.03 6.65
N GLU A 510 23.50 -11.47 7.03
CA GLU A 510 23.67 -10.02 7.23
C GLU A 510 23.38 -9.22 5.95
N GLU A 511 23.65 -9.78 4.77
CA GLU A 511 23.37 -9.10 3.51
C GLU A 511 21.87 -9.10 3.17
N ASP A 512 21.12 -10.10 3.65
CA ASP A 512 19.66 -10.10 3.57
C ASP A 512 19.05 -9.01 4.46
N VAL A 513 19.64 -8.77 5.64
CA VAL A 513 19.25 -7.66 6.54
C VAL A 513 19.43 -6.31 5.84
N LYS A 514 20.59 -6.08 5.20
CA LYS A 514 20.81 -4.85 4.43
C LYS A 514 19.83 -4.73 3.27
N SER A 515 19.64 -5.81 2.50
CA SER A 515 18.72 -5.83 1.36
C SER A 515 17.29 -5.52 1.78
N TYR A 516 16.84 -6.05 2.93
CA TYR A 516 15.54 -5.74 3.51
C TYR A 516 15.42 -4.27 3.93
N ILE A 517 16.45 -3.71 4.56
CA ILE A 517 16.44 -2.31 4.99
C ILE A 517 16.44 -1.34 3.80
N TYR A 518 17.24 -1.61 2.78
CA TYR A 518 17.22 -0.83 1.53
C TYR A 518 15.89 -0.96 0.79
N HIS A 519 15.26 -2.12 0.82
CA HIS A 519 13.91 -2.30 0.28
C HIS A 519 12.86 -1.52 1.11
N ARG A 520 12.97 -1.52 2.45
CA ARG A 520 11.96 -0.89 3.31
C ARG A 520 12.04 0.64 3.29
N LEU A 521 13.25 1.16 3.52
CA LEU A 521 13.50 2.59 3.74
C LEU A 521 13.99 3.32 2.47
N GLY A 522 14.39 2.59 1.43
CA GLY A 522 14.74 3.17 0.12
C GLY A 522 15.83 4.24 0.22
N SER A 523 15.55 5.39 -0.38
CA SER A 523 16.41 6.58 -0.43
C SER A 523 16.67 7.26 0.93
N MET A 524 15.98 6.84 2.00
CA MET A 524 16.20 7.38 3.35
C MET A 524 17.49 6.88 4.01
N VAL A 525 18.10 5.81 3.48
CA VAL A 525 19.26 5.13 4.08
C VAL A 525 20.54 5.47 3.34
N ASN A 526 21.49 6.06 4.06
CA ASN A 526 22.85 6.28 3.56
C ASN A 526 23.77 5.08 3.82
N GLY A 527 23.51 4.30 4.87
CA GLY A 527 24.29 3.12 5.22
C GLY A 527 23.70 2.32 6.37
N VAL A 528 24.08 1.05 6.46
CA VAL A 528 23.63 0.11 7.50
C VAL A 528 24.83 -0.61 8.09
N ASP A 529 25.04 -0.47 9.40
CA ASP A 529 26.05 -1.20 10.16
C ASP A 529 25.38 -2.26 11.04
N ILE A 530 25.87 -3.49 10.98
CA ILE A 530 25.32 -4.63 11.74
C ILE A 530 26.37 -5.08 12.75
N LYS A 531 25.97 -5.25 14.01
CA LYS A 531 26.82 -5.72 15.11
C LYS A 531 26.07 -6.70 16.00
N ASP A 532 26.81 -7.59 16.66
CA ASP A 532 26.22 -8.42 17.71
C ASP A 532 26.01 -7.60 18.99
N GLY A 533 24.82 -7.71 19.56
CA GLY A 533 24.37 -7.01 20.74
C GLY A 533 23.61 -7.92 21.71
N ILE A 534 23.13 -7.30 22.79
CA ILE A 534 22.40 -7.98 23.86
C ILE A 534 21.28 -7.04 24.32
N CYS A 535 20.04 -7.54 24.43
CA CYS A 535 18.90 -6.79 24.96
C CYS A 535 18.20 -7.53 26.12
N ILE A 536 17.38 -6.79 26.87
CA ILE A 536 16.44 -7.35 27.84
C ILE A 536 15.15 -7.69 27.08
N SER A 537 14.62 -8.91 27.24
CA SER A 537 13.39 -9.34 26.58
C SER A 537 12.17 -8.60 27.14
N ASN A 538 11.17 -8.37 26.29
CA ASN A 538 9.87 -7.79 26.68
C ASN A 538 8.94 -8.80 27.39
N GLY A 539 9.32 -10.09 27.44
CA GLY A 539 8.52 -11.13 28.08
C GLY A 539 8.74 -11.21 29.59
N SER A 540 7.65 -11.33 30.37
CA SER A 540 7.67 -11.39 31.84
C SER A 540 8.51 -12.54 32.45
N LEU A 541 8.95 -13.50 31.64
CA LEU A 541 9.70 -14.70 32.04
C LEU A 541 11.05 -14.88 31.30
N GLN A 542 11.48 -13.91 30.48
CA GLN A 542 12.74 -13.97 29.74
C GLN A 542 13.64 -12.81 30.14
N GLY A 543 14.88 -13.11 30.53
CA GLY A 543 15.87 -12.11 30.93
C GLY A 543 16.62 -11.52 29.73
N ILE A 544 17.89 -11.87 29.62
CA ILE A 544 18.82 -11.33 28.61
C ILE A 544 18.80 -12.20 27.34
N VAL A 545 18.62 -11.59 26.17
CA VAL A 545 18.63 -12.27 24.86
C VAL A 545 19.71 -11.66 23.97
N ARG A 546 20.39 -12.51 23.19
CA ARG A 546 21.36 -12.06 22.17
C ARG A 546 20.62 -11.39 21.02
N THR A 547 20.96 -10.15 20.71
CA THR A 547 20.37 -9.39 19.60
C THR A 547 21.36 -9.16 18.48
N THR A 548 20.86 -9.04 17.26
CA THR A 548 21.61 -8.41 16.18
C THR A 548 21.24 -6.92 16.19
N ASP A 549 22.20 -6.08 16.56
CA ASP A 549 22.05 -4.63 16.65
C ASP A 549 22.32 -4.02 15.26
N VAL A 550 21.28 -3.43 14.67
CA VAL A 550 21.34 -2.83 13.34
C VAL A 550 21.28 -1.31 13.48
N SER A 551 22.35 -0.65 13.06
CA SER A 551 22.49 0.80 13.10
C SER A 551 22.27 1.38 11.71
N ILE A 552 21.21 2.18 11.55
CA ILE A 552 20.81 2.75 10.26
C ILE A 552 21.20 4.23 10.22
N HIS A 553 22.06 4.61 9.28
CA HIS A 553 22.47 6.00 9.06
C HIS A 553 21.47 6.69 8.14
N LEU A 554 20.72 7.65 8.68
CA LEU A 554 19.70 8.39 7.92
C LEU A 554 20.32 9.49 7.05
N SER A 555 19.72 9.75 5.89
CA SER A 555 20.12 10.83 5.01
C SER A 555 19.89 12.22 5.65
N SER A 556 20.78 13.17 5.35
CA SER A 556 20.82 14.49 6.00
C SER A 556 19.59 15.36 5.76
N GLU A 557 18.71 15.00 4.83
CA GLU A 557 17.45 15.70 4.54
C GLU A 557 16.37 15.42 5.59
N ILE A 558 16.41 14.26 6.26
CA ILE A 558 15.42 13.83 7.24
C ILE A 558 15.73 14.36 8.64
N LYS A 559 17.01 14.63 8.96
CA LYS A 559 17.45 15.22 10.25
C LYS A 559 16.84 16.62 10.53
N LYS A 560 16.21 17.26 9.53
CA LYS A 560 15.51 18.56 9.67
C LYS A 560 14.02 18.41 9.96
N VAL A 561 13.43 17.24 9.78
CA VAL A 561 12.01 16.95 10.03
C VAL A 561 11.88 16.15 11.34
N ASP A 562 12.55 16.62 12.40
CA ASP A 562 12.48 15.97 13.71
C ASP A 562 11.71 16.83 14.72
N SER A 563 10.47 16.42 14.93
CA SER A 563 9.83 16.49 16.22
C SER A 563 8.98 15.24 16.37
N LYS A 564 9.62 14.08 16.63
CA LYS A 564 9.05 12.88 17.29
C LYS A 564 10.09 11.74 17.34
N MET A 565 11.00 11.77 18.31
CA MET A 565 11.82 10.59 18.70
C MET A 565 10.94 9.33 18.85
N ASN A 566 9.73 9.48 19.42
CA ASN A 566 8.77 8.39 19.61
C ASN A 566 8.31 7.70 18.31
N GLN A 567 8.36 8.37 17.15
CA GLN A 567 8.00 7.75 15.88
C GLN A 567 9.13 6.88 15.32
N LEU A 568 10.39 7.28 15.53
CA LEU A 568 11.56 6.51 15.12
C LEU A 568 11.75 5.29 16.02
N ASP A 569 11.56 5.43 17.33
CA ASP A 569 11.63 4.29 18.26
C ASP A 569 10.53 3.26 17.99
N PHE A 570 9.32 3.73 17.69
CA PHE A 570 8.23 2.85 17.29
C PHE A 570 8.53 2.15 15.96
N LEU A 571 9.02 2.90 14.95
CA LEU A 571 9.38 2.32 13.66
C LEU A 571 10.54 1.31 13.80
N ALA A 572 11.50 1.56 14.70
CA ALA A 572 12.55 0.60 15.04
C ALA A 572 11.98 -0.70 15.63
N ASN A 573 11.03 -0.60 16.56
CA ASN A 573 10.38 -1.77 17.16
C ASN A 573 9.55 -2.55 16.11
N THR A 574 8.78 -1.86 15.28
CA THR A 574 8.02 -2.48 14.19
C THR A 574 8.92 -3.22 13.21
N LEU A 575 10.01 -2.58 12.77
CA LEU A 575 10.97 -3.21 11.86
C LEU A 575 11.65 -4.41 12.52
N ALA A 576 11.99 -4.34 13.80
CA ALA A 576 12.59 -5.44 14.52
C ALA A 576 11.65 -6.66 14.58
N GLU A 577 10.36 -6.43 14.79
CA GLU A 577 9.34 -7.48 14.76
C GLU A 577 9.12 -8.07 13.37
N GLU A 578 9.01 -7.23 12.34
CA GLU A 578 8.90 -7.69 10.96
C GLU A 578 10.11 -8.56 10.58
N MET A 579 11.32 -8.12 10.94
CA MET A 579 12.54 -8.89 10.73
C MET A 579 12.54 -10.19 11.52
N GLN A 580 12.09 -10.19 12.78
CA GLN A 580 12.01 -11.39 13.60
C GLN A 580 11.02 -12.42 13.03
N LYS A 581 9.87 -11.99 12.51
CA LYS A 581 8.91 -12.86 11.82
C LYS A 581 9.47 -13.43 10.52
N LYS A 582 10.25 -12.64 9.77
CA LYS A 582 10.86 -13.05 8.49
C LYS A 582 12.17 -13.83 8.67
N SER A 583 12.73 -13.86 9.88
CA SER A 583 13.97 -14.58 10.22
C SER A 583 13.70 -16.05 10.54
N ILE A 584 14.42 -16.95 9.87
CA ILE A 584 14.25 -18.42 10.03
C ILE A 584 14.63 -18.89 11.45
N SER A 585 15.60 -18.22 12.08
CA SER A 585 16.13 -18.53 13.41
C SER A 585 15.38 -17.88 14.57
N HIS A 586 14.30 -17.11 14.31
CA HIS A 586 13.66 -16.24 15.31
C HIS A 586 14.66 -15.33 16.06
N SER A 587 15.74 -14.93 15.37
CA SER A 587 16.73 -14.00 15.91
C SER A 587 16.04 -12.72 16.36
N THR A 588 16.37 -12.23 17.54
CA THR A 588 15.90 -10.94 18.04
C THR A 588 16.75 -9.83 17.44
N TYR A 589 16.12 -8.82 16.86
CA TYR A 589 16.79 -7.67 16.28
C TYR A 589 16.60 -6.44 17.17
N LYS A 590 17.59 -5.57 17.21
CA LYS A 590 17.48 -4.25 17.83
C LYS A 590 17.91 -3.21 16.82
N ILE A 591 17.02 -2.27 16.50
CA ILE A 591 17.27 -1.27 15.46
C ILE A 591 17.51 0.08 16.12
N ASN A 592 18.61 0.74 15.74
CA ASN A 592 18.95 2.08 16.20
C ASN A 592 19.14 3.00 14.98
N PHE A 593 18.51 4.17 15.00
CA PHE A 593 18.70 5.21 13.98
C PHE A 593 19.83 6.18 14.41
N ILE A 594 20.75 6.51 13.49
CA ILE A 594 21.95 7.35 13.72
C ILE A 594 22.01 8.56 12.76
#